data_AF-A0A6G5ZVN2-F1
#
_entry.id   AF-A0A6G5ZVN2-F1
#
_cell.length_a   1.000
_cell.length_b   1.000
_cell.length_c   1.000
_cell.angle_alpha   90.00
_cell.angle_beta   90.00
_cell.angle_gamma   90.00
#
_symmetry.space_group_name_H-M   'P 1'
#
loop_
_entity.id
_entity.type
_entity.pdbx_description
1 polymer ?
#
loop_
_entity_poly.entity_id
_entity_poly.type
_entity_poly.pdbx_seq_one_letter_code
_entity_poly.pdbx_strand_id
1 'polypeptide(L)'
;DPFENIEIYNLMCDLLDLTPAPNNGTHGSLTHLLKRVTYIPKHPKEESSPSSCPLVRPRTSTDGHICSCKSLPLPPIQPQVDLTISEIKKIEKYNLPFGRPHVLQKKQKFCLLHNHHYVSGFSQNIKMPLWSSYSVNKHDRWNASAGASRSCFYTDHRISLNSSQTCSLYKNHPQLNYGFLFPPNLIEEDKKNYYEGLLSSNIAPMYSAFQVIWEYFNAVLLPSYATARNGVNVITGPIFDYDYNGVYDTPEEIRRHLTNLAVLIPTHYFITLTSCKNVSQTPLQCEGSLDVVSYIIPHREDNSESCTVGKPKSLWIEERMRFHVARVRDV
;
A
#
# COMPACT_ATOMS: atom_id res chain seq x y z
N ASP A 1 -15.65 -23.57 -4.73
CA ASP A 1 -15.50 -22.59 -3.64
C ASP A 1 -16.79 -21.80 -3.47
N PRO A 2 -17.05 -21.22 -2.28
CA PRO A 2 -18.16 -20.29 -2.07
C PRO A 2 -18.06 -19.08 -3.01
N PHE A 3 -19.21 -18.50 -3.36
CA PHE A 3 -19.32 -17.28 -4.15
C PHE A 3 -20.49 -16.42 -3.65
N GLU A 4 -20.51 -15.14 -4.01
CA GLU A 4 -21.55 -14.20 -3.59
C GLU A 4 -22.73 -14.20 -4.58
N ASN A 5 -23.94 -13.97 -4.06
CA ASN A 5 -25.17 -13.97 -4.87
C ASN A 5 -25.20 -12.89 -5.95
N ILE A 6 -24.42 -11.82 -5.82
CA ILE A 6 -24.30 -10.74 -6.82
C ILE A 6 -23.77 -11.24 -8.18
N GLU A 7 -23.07 -12.37 -8.20
CA GLU A 7 -22.51 -12.97 -9.41
C GLU A 7 -23.57 -13.70 -10.26
N ILE A 8 -24.73 -14.04 -9.67
CA ILE A 8 -25.77 -14.86 -10.31
C ILE A 8 -26.39 -14.13 -11.50
N TYR A 9 -26.49 -12.80 -11.47
CA TYR A 9 -27.07 -12.04 -12.58
C TYR A 9 -26.28 -12.23 -13.88
N ASN A 10 -24.95 -12.09 -13.83
CA ASN A 10 -24.08 -12.30 -14.99
C ASN A 10 -24.19 -13.75 -15.50
N LEU A 11 -24.23 -14.73 -14.59
CA LEU A 11 -24.40 -16.15 -14.94
C LEU A 11 -25.73 -16.41 -15.66
N MET A 12 -26.83 -15.82 -15.20
CA MET A 12 -28.13 -15.94 -15.88
C MET A 12 -28.12 -15.31 -17.27
N CYS A 13 -27.48 -14.14 -17.42
CA CYS A 13 -27.28 -13.53 -18.73
C CYS A 13 -26.48 -14.44 -19.67
N ASP A 14 -25.39 -15.06 -19.17
CA ASP A 14 -24.58 -16.01 -19.95
C ASP A 14 -25.37 -17.25 -20.38
N LEU A 15 -26.27 -17.77 -19.53
CA LEU A 15 -27.13 -18.93 -19.84
C LEU A 15 -28.21 -18.62 -20.88
N LEU A 16 -28.62 -17.36 -20.99
CA LEU A 16 -29.66 -16.88 -21.91
C LEU A 16 -29.08 -16.21 -23.16
N ASP A 17 -27.76 -16.22 -23.33
CA ASP A 17 -27.04 -15.51 -24.40
C ASP A 17 -27.40 -14.00 -24.46
N LEU A 18 -27.50 -13.36 -23.29
CA LEU A 18 -27.81 -11.93 -23.14
C LEU A 18 -26.58 -11.12 -22.70
N THR A 19 -26.54 -9.86 -23.13
CA THR A 19 -25.58 -8.89 -22.59
C THR A 19 -26.08 -8.36 -21.24
N PRO A 20 -25.33 -8.54 -20.13
CA PRO A 20 -25.74 -8.05 -18.82
C PRO A 20 -25.73 -6.51 -18.77
N ALA A 21 -26.69 -5.92 -18.05
CA ALA A 21 -26.65 -4.50 -17.68
C ALA A 21 -25.53 -4.25 -16.63
N PRO A 22 -25.06 -2.99 -16.45
CA PRO A 22 -24.07 -2.67 -15.41
C PRO A 22 -24.54 -3.13 -14.02
N ASN A 23 -23.68 -3.87 -13.32
CA ASN A 23 -23.96 -4.46 -12.02
C ASN A 23 -22.66 -4.64 -11.20
N ASN A 24 -22.76 -5.07 -9.94
CA ASN A 24 -21.62 -5.23 -9.04
C ASN A 24 -20.90 -6.59 -9.16
N GLY A 25 -21.46 -7.54 -9.92
CA GLY A 25 -20.84 -8.84 -10.14
C GLY A 25 -19.62 -8.76 -11.07
N THR A 26 -18.65 -9.64 -10.86
CA THR A 26 -17.46 -9.76 -11.71
C THR A 26 -17.72 -10.73 -12.85
N HIS A 27 -18.21 -10.22 -13.99
CA HIS A 27 -18.52 -11.04 -15.17
C HIS A 27 -17.32 -11.91 -15.58
N GLY A 28 -17.53 -13.23 -15.64
CA GLY A 28 -16.47 -14.20 -15.89
C GLY A 28 -16.05 -15.03 -14.66
N SER A 29 -16.35 -14.57 -13.43
CA SER A 29 -15.98 -15.24 -12.17
C SER A 29 -16.52 -16.68 -12.05
N LEU A 30 -17.76 -16.89 -12.52
CA LEU A 30 -18.47 -18.17 -12.46
C LEU A 30 -18.38 -19.01 -13.75
N THR A 31 -17.48 -18.65 -14.69
CA THR A 31 -17.32 -19.39 -15.95
C THR A 31 -16.92 -20.85 -15.75
N HIS A 32 -16.27 -21.17 -14.63
CA HIS A 32 -15.92 -22.54 -14.24
C HIS A 32 -17.14 -23.45 -13.97
N LEU A 33 -18.34 -22.88 -13.79
CA LEU A 33 -19.61 -23.63 -13.65
C LEU A 33 -20.23 -23.99 -15.00
N LEU A 34 -19.83 -23.31 -16.08
CA LEU A 34 -20.43 -23.45 -17.41
C LEU A 34 -19.67 -24.50 -18.23
N LYS A 35 -20.41 -25.41 -18.90
CA LYS A 35 -19.83 -26.33 -19.89
C LYS A 35 -19.37 -25.60 -21.16
N ARG A 36 -20.11 -24.57 -21.56
CA ARG A 36 -19.80 -23.73 -22.71
C ARG A 36 -19.68 -22.29 -22.23
N VAL A 37 -18.49 -21.73 -22.36
CA VAL A 37 -18.19 -20.35 -21.97
C VAL A 37 -18.62 -19.41 -23.11
N THR A 38 -19.50 -18.47 -22.81
CA THR A 38 -20.00 -17.44 -23.74
C THR A 38 -19.23 -16.12 -23.62
N TYR A 39 -18.73 -15.82 -22.42
CA TYR A 39 -17.93 -14.63 -22.14
C TYR A 39 -16.52 -14.98 -21.67
N ILE A 40 -15.50 -14.40 -22.33
CA ILE A 40 -14.09 -14.54 -21.96
C ILE A 40 -13.60 -13.20 -21.37
N PRO A 41 -13.37 -13.11 -20.05
CA PRO A 41 -12.90 -11.88 -19.42
C PRO A 41 -11.50 -11.50 -19.92
N LYS A 42 -11.24 -10.19 -19.98
CA LYS A 42 -9.92 -9.63 -20.32
C LYS A 42 -9.49 -8.68 -19.20
N HIS A 43 -8.17 -8.62 -18.96
CA HIS A 43 -7.64 -7.63 -18.04
C HIS A 43 -7.98 -6.22 -18.53
N PRO A 44 -8.40 -5.31 -17.63
CA PRO A 44 -8.65 -3.92 -17.99
C PRO A 44 -7.36 -3.28 -18.50
N LYS A 45 -7.49 -2.47 -19.54
CA LYS A 45 -6.37 -1.69 -20.06
C LYS A 45 -6.04 -0.59 -19.07
N GLU A 46 -4.74 -0.37 -18.86
CA GLU A 46 -4.30 0.74 -18.02
C GLU A 46 -4.67 2.08 -18.68
N GLU A 47 -5.31 2.96 -17.91
CA GLU A 47 -5.80 4.26 -18.39
C GLU A 47 -4.75 5.36 -18.20
N SER A 48 -3.88 5.22 -17.20
CA SER A 48 -2.76 6.13 -16.97
C SER A 48 -1.47 5.34 -16.85
N SER A 49 -0.55 5.55 -17.79
CA SER A 49 0.79 4.93 -17.74
C SER A 49 1.73 5.68 -16.80
N PRO A 50 2.70 5.00 -16.15
CA PRO A 50 3.68 5.66 -15.30
C PRO A 50 4.55 6.64 -16.10
N SER A 51 4.75 7.84 -15.55
CA SER A 51 5.71 8.82 -16.07
C SER A 51 7.11 8.58 -15.49
N SER A 52 8.13 9.22 -16.09
CA SER A 52 9.46 9.27 -15.49
C SER A 52 9.47 10.20 -14.27
N CYS A 53 10.17 9.81 -13.20
CA CYS A 53 10.51 10.69 -12.08
C CYS A 53 11.98 11.11 -12.21
N PRO A 54 12.27 12.18 -12.96
CA PRO A 54 13.64 12.61 -13.18
C PRO A 54 14.24 13.15 -11.89
N LEU A 55 15.53 12.89 -11.72
CA LEU A 55 16.32 13.43 -10.63
C LEU A 55 16.28 14.96 -10.64
N VAL A 56 15.75 15.52 -9.56
CA VAL A 56 15.81 16.97 -9.35
C VAL A 56 17.15 17.25 -8.68
N ARG A 57 18.05 17.96 -9.37
CA ARG A 57 19.32 18.40 -8.77
C ARG A 57 19.03 19.10 -7.43
N PRO A 58 19.76 18.79 -6.35
CA PRO A 58 19.57 19.46 -5.08
C PRO A 58 19.73 20.96 -5.29
N ARG A 59 18.67 21.75 -5.08
CA ARG A 59 18.86 23.19 -4.89
C ARG A 59 19.61 23.34 -3.57
N THR A 60 20.69 24.12 -3.59
CA THR A 60 21.54 24.48 -2.44
C THR A 60 20.81 25.37 -1.41
N SER A 61 19.50 25.25 -1.27
CA SER A 61 18.73 25.92 -0.23
C SER A 61 18.60 24.99 0.97
N THR A 62 19.46 25.22 1.97
CA THR A 62 19.33 24.70 3.35
C THR A 62 18.14 25.36 4.08
N ASP A 63 16.97 25.38 3.46
CA ASP A 63 15.77 25.95 4.08
C ASP A 63 15.01 24.86 4.85
N GLY A 64 15.18 24.87 6.17
CA GLY A 64 14.15 24.71 7.21
C GLY A 64 13.18 23.52 7.24
N HIS A 65 13.14 22.65 6.24
CA HIS A 65 12.06 21.65 6.05
C HIS A 65 12.47 20.21 6.39
N ILE A 66 13.65 20.02 6.98
CA ILE A 66 14.28 18.71 7.19
C ILE A 66 13.80 18.10 8.52
N CYS A 67 13.23 16.90 8.47
CA CYS A 67 13.09 16.04 9.66
C CYS A 67 14.48 15.62 10.12
N SER A 68 14.87 15.99 11.33
CA SER A 68 16.20 15.69 11.84
C SER A 68 16.26 14.25 12.38
N CYS A 69 16.81 13.32 11.59
CA CYS A 69 17.11 11.94 12.00
C CYS A 69 18.38 11.82 12.86
N LYS A 70 18.64 12.77 13.76
CA LYS A 70 19.89 12.90 14.54
C LYS A 70 20.24 11.66 15.40
N SER A 71 19.26 10.83 15.73
CA SER A 71 19.44 9.63 16.56
C SER A 71 19.88 8.39 15.79
N LEU A 72 19.87 8.41 14.45
CA LEU A 72 20.26 7.27 13.63
C LEU A 72 21.75 7.35 13.25
N PRO A 73 22.49 6.23 13.23
CA PRO A 73 23.91 6.17 12.84
C PRO A 73 24.09 6.27 11.31
N LEU A 74 23.28 7.11 10.66
CA LEU A 74 23.30 7.32 9.22
C LEU A 74 23.94 8.69 8.89
N PRO A 75 24.58 8.83 7.73
CA PRO A 75 25.18 10.10 7.34
C PRO A 75 24.11 11.21 7.23
N PRO A 76 24.46 12.50 7.50
CA PRO A 76 23.51 13.61 7.41
C PRO A 76 22.94 13.81 6.00
N ILE A 77 23.73 13.45 4.99
CA ILE A 77 23.36 13.45 3.57
C ILE A 77 23.29 11.98 3.15
N GLN A 78 22.09 11.54 2.77
CA GLN A 78 21.92 10.17 2.29
C GLN A 78 22.40 10.03 0.85
N PRO A 79 22.95 8.86 0.49
CA PRO A 79 23.25 8.58 -0.90
C PRO A 79 21.95 8.61 -1.71
N GLN A 80 22.10 8.94 -2.99
CA GLN A 80 21.01 8.83 -3.92
C GLN A 80 20.73 7.34 -4.18
N VAL A 81 19.46 6.97 -4.31
CA VAL A 81 19.09 5.65 -4.83
C VAL A 81 19.46 5.61 -6.32
N ASP A 82 20.63 5.05 -6.61
CA ASP A 82 21.14 4.86 -7.96
C ASP A 82 21.15 3.36 -8.26
N LEU A 83 20.29 2.94 -9.20
CA LEU A 83 20.03 1.54 -9.52
C LEU A 83 20.29 1.30 -11.00
N THR A 84 21.08 0.30 -11.31
CA THR A 84 21.28 -0.18 -12.68
C THR A 84 20.01 -0.85 -13.21
N ILE A 85 19.88 -0.93 -14.54
CA ILE A 85 18.76 -1.65 -15.20
C ILE A 85 18.68 -3.12 -14.73
N SER A 86 19.83 -3.74 -14.45
CA SER A 86 19.90 -5.11 -13.93
C SER A 86 19.32 -5.22 -12.52
N GLU A 87 19.64 -4.27 -11.65
CA GLU A 87 19.11 -4.21 -10.29
C GLU A 87 17.61 -3.93 -10.28
N ILE A 88 17.14 -2.99 -11.11
CA ILE A 88 15.70 -2.70 -11.28
C ILE A 88 14.95 -3.99 -11.64
N LYS A 89 15.42 -4.75 -12.63
CA LYS A 89 14.78 -6.03 -13.02
C LYS A 89 14.77 -7.06 -11.89
N LYS A 90 15.82 -7.12 -11.06
CA LYS A 90 15.86 -8.01 -9.89
C LYS A 90 14.87 -7.57 -8.81
N ILE A 91 14.81 -6.27 -8.53
CA ILE A 91 13.88 -5.67 -7.58
C ILE A 91 12.44 -5.92 -8.02
N GLU A 92 12.11 -5.70 -9.28
CA GLU A 92 10.77 -5.95 -9.83
C GLU A 92 10.43 -7.44 -9.76
N LYS A 93 11.33 -8.33 -10.17
CA LYS A 93 11.10 -9.78 -10.07
C LYS A 93 10.78 -10.22 -8.63
N TYR A 94 11.40 -9.59 -7.65
CA TYR A 94 11.27 -9.97 -6.24
C TYR A 94 10.06 -9.29 -5.55
N ASN A 95 9.85 -8.00 -5.76
CA ASN A 95 8.83 -7.20 -5.08
C ASN A 95 7.55 -7.00 -5.89
N LEU A 96 7.53 -7.36 -7.18
CA LEU A 96 6.37 -7.35 -8.06
C LEU A 96 6.22 -8.71 -8.79
N PRO A 97 6.17 -9.85 -8.06
CA PRO A 97 6.14 -11.17 -8.67
C PRO A 97 4.91 -11.41 -9.57
N PHE A 98 3.84 -10.62 -9.37
CA PHE A 98 2.59 -10.69 -10.13
C PHE A 98 2.40 -9.51 -11.09
N GLY A 99 3.47 -8.73 -11.32
CA GLY A 99 3.41 -7.45 -12.03
C GLY A 99 3.00 -6.29 -11.12
N ARG A 100 3.10 -5.07 -11.65
CA ARG A 100 2.69 -3.86 -10.92
C ARG A 100 1.18 -3.65 -10.99
N PRO A 101 0.57 -3.05 -9.96
CA PRO A 101 -0.79 -2.53 -10.06
C PRO A 101 -0.90 -1.55 -11.23
N HIS A 102 -1.92 -1.73 -12.07
CA HIS A 102 -2.26 -0.82 -13.16
C HIS A 102 -3.21 0.27 -12.66
N VAL A 103 -3.02 1.50 -13.15
CA VAL A 103 -3.87 2.63 -12.77
C VAL A 103 -5.00 2.82 -13.79
N LEU A 104 -6.21 2.44 -13.39
CA LEU A 104 -7.44 2.57 -14.19
C LEU A 104 -8.10 3.95 -14.07
N GLN A 105 -7.58 4.81 -13.19
CA GLN A 105 -8.04 6.19 -13.07
C GLN A 105 -7.53 7.01 -14.25
N LYS A 106 -8.38 7.86 -14.81
CA LYS A 106 -8.03 8.71 -15.97
C LYS A 106 -7.15 9.88 -15.54
N LYS A 107 -6.19 10.25 -16.40
CA LYS A 107 -5.34 11.45 -16.26
C LYS A 107 -4.53 11.51 -14.96
N GLN A 108 -4.19 10.36 -14.38
CA GLN A 108 -3.33 10.32 -13.20
C GLN A 108 -1.86 10.52 -13.59
N LYS A 109 -1.16 11.32 -12.79
CA LYS A 109 0.28 11.56 -12.91
C LYS A 109 1.01 10.87 -11.77
N PHE A 110 1.57 9.71 -12.06
CA PHE A 110 2.37 8.94 -11.11
C PHE A 110 3.62 8.38 -11.79
N CYS A 111 4.61 8.02 -10.99
CA CYS A 111 5.83 7.36 -11.44
C CYS A 111 6.15 6.15 -10.57
N LEU A 112 7.00 5.26 -11.07
CA LEU A 112 7.53 4.16 -10.28
C LEU A 112 8.81 4.61 -9.56
N LEU A 113 8.86 4.35 -8.25
CA LEU A 113 10.06 4.51 -7.45
C LEU A 113 10.56 3.13 -7.04
N HIS A 114 11.70 2.73 -7.60
CA HIS A 114 12.39 1.49 -7.25
C HIS A 114 13.35 1.76 -6.09
N ASN A 115 13.27 0.91 -5.07
CA ASN A 115 14.18 0.88 -3.93
C ASN A 115 14.61 -0.58 -3.72
N HIS A 116 15.67 -0.83 -2.96
CA HIS A 116 16.22 -2.18 -2.85
C HIS A 116 15.22 -3.20 -2.26
N HIS A 117 14.32 -2.74 -1.39
CA HIS A 117 13.40 -3.59 -0.64
C HIS A 117 11.93 -3.43 -1.03
N TYR A 118 11.58 -2.44 -1.84
CA TYR A 118 10.19 -2.18 -2.24
C TYR A 118 10.11 -1.36 -3.53
N VAL A 119 8.97 -1.45 -4.21
CA VAL A 119 8.62 -0.60 -5.35
C VAL A 119 7.32 0.11 -5.04
N SER A 120 7.23 1.40 -5.34
CA SER A 120 6.01 2.19 -5.10
C SER A 120 5.58 3.00 -6.32
N GLY A 121 4.27 3.13 -6.53
CA GLY A 121 3.69 4.05 -7.50
C GLY A 121 3.40 5.41 -6.86
N PHE A 122 4.29 6.39 -7.03
CA PHE A 122 4.18 7.70 -6.38
C PHE A 122 3.38 8.70 -7.21
N SER A 123 2.30 9.27 -6.64
CA SER A 123 1.49 10.28 -7.30
C SER A 123 1.91 11.69 -6.88
N GLN A 124 2.29 12.50 -7.87
CA GLN A 124 2.70 13.89 -7.64
C GLN A 124 1.52 14.79 -7.26
N ASN A 125 0.29 14.39 -7.60
CA ASN A 125 -0.93 15.16 -7.33
C ASN A 125 -1.35 15.07 -5.87
N ILE A 126 -1.29 13.86 -5.28
CA ILE A 126 -1.65 13.62 -3.87
C ILE A 126 -0.44 13.63 -2.94
N LYS A 127 0.78 13.74 -3.50
CA LYS A 127 2.06 13.82 -2.79
C LYS A 127 2.37 12.61 -1.91
N MET A 128 1.88 11.43 -2.29
CA MET A 128 2.14 10.16 -1.60
C MET A 128 2.02 8.98 -2.58
N PRO A 129 2.46 7.77 -2.21
CA PRO A 129 2.21 6.58 -3.02
C PRO A 129 0.73 6.25 -3.14
N LEU A 130 0.33 5.85 -4.34
CA LEU A 130 -0.94 5.14 -4.58
C LEU A 130 -0.85 3.72 -4.03
N TRP A 131 0.33 3.11 -4.12
CA TRP A 131 0.62 1.78 -3.61
C TRP A 131 2.12 1.63 -3.36
N SER A 132 2.46 0.74 -2.42
CA SER A 132 3.82 0.25 -2.15
C SER A 132 3.79 -1.26 -2.12
N SER A 133 4.69 -1.91 -2.84
CA SER A 133 4.78 -3.36 -2.99
C SER A 133 6.14 -3.88 -2.55
N TYR A 134 6.14 -4.92 -1.72
CA TYR A 134 7.34 -5.55 -1.16
C TYR A 134 7.07 -7.01 -0.80
N SER A 135 8.13 -7.82 -0.76
CA SER A 135 8.03 -9.25 -0.41
C SER A 135 8.81 -9.56 0.85
N VAL A 136 8.15 -10.22 1.80
CA VAL A 136 8.71 -10.65 3.09
C VAL A 136 8.89 -12.17 3.06
N ASN A 137 10.11 -12.66 3.29
CA ASN A 137 10.38 -14.09 3.41
C ASN A 137 10.10 -14.60 4.82
N LYS A 138 9.90 -15.92 4.92
CA LYS A 138 9.77 -16.65 6.19
C LYS A 138 10.93 -16.45 7.16
N HIS A 139 12.15 -16.20 6.66
CA HIS A 139 13.36 -16.08 7.46
C HIS A 139 13.87 -14.66 7.60
N ASP A 140 13.13 -13.66 7.10
CA ASP A 140 13.52 -12.27 7.26
C ASP A 140 13.48 -11.89 8.74
N ARG A 141 14.52 -11.20 9.19
CA ARG A 141 14.66 -10.78 10.59
C ARG A 141 13.83 -9.53 10.82
N TRP A 142 12.95 -9.59 11.81
CA TRP A 142 12.13 -8.46 12.20
C TRP A 142 12.72 -7.76 13.40
N ASN A 143 13.08 -6.48 13.27
CA ASN A 143 13.49 -5.71 14.44
C ASN A 143 12.25 -5.23 15.21
N ALA A 144 11.79 -6.04 16.17
CA ALA A 144 10.63 -5.71 17.02
C ALA A 144 10.87 -4.44 17.85
N SER A 145 12.12 -4.16 18.21
CA SER A 145 12.54 -3.00 19.01
C SER A 145 12.62 -1.70 18.21
N ALA A 146 12.64 -1.77 16.88
CA ALA A 146 12.70 -0.62 15.98
C ALA A 146 11.36 0.10 15.78
N GLY A 147 10.25 -0.49 16.27
CA GLY A 147 8.89 0.01 16.09
C GLY A 147 8.50 1.19 16.98
N ALA A 148 9.34 1.55 17.97
CA ALA A 148 9.07 2.69 18.85
C ALA A 148 9.85 3.92 18.37
N SER A 149 9.13 4.86 17.74
CA SER A 149 9.58 6.25 17.52
C SER A 149 10.69 6.47 16.50
N ARG A 150 10.34 6.46 15.20
CA ARG A 150 11.13 7.19 14.20
C ARG A 150 10.33 8.36 13.67
N SER A 151 10.35 9.45 14.44
CA SER A 151 9.76 10.74 14.11
C SER A 151 10.59 11.52 13.08
N CYS A 152 11.22 10.82 12.14
CA CYS A 152 11.95 11.46 11.06
C CYS A 152 11.86 10.69 9.73
N PHE A 153 12.01 11.43 8.63
CA PHE A 153 12.19 10.91 7.28
C PHE A 153 13.20 11.77 6.51
N TYR A 154 13.85 11.19 5.52
CA TYR A 154 14.77 11.86 4.60
C TYR A 154 14.04 12.33 3.34
N THR A 155 14.44 13.47 2.78
CA THR A 155 13.88 13.95 1.52
C THR A 155 14.27 13.02 0.37
N ASP A 156 13.29 12.57 -0.41
CA ASP A 156 13.55 11.86 -1.66
C ASP A 156 13.83 12.84 -2.81
N HIS A 157 15.08 12.88 -3.26
CA HIS A 157 15.53 13.79 -4.33
C HIS A 157 15.02 13.42 -5.73
N ARG A 158 14.34 12.27 -5.89
CA ARG A 158 13.64 11.90 -7.14
C ARG A 158 12.31 12.64 -7.28
N ILE A 159 11.79 13.22 -6.19
CA ILE A 159 10.53 13.95 -6.17
C ILE A 159 10.80 15.45 -5.96
N SER A 160 10.11 16.29 -6.74
CA SER A 160 10.20 17.74 -6.58
C SER A 160 9.71 18.17 -5.19
N LEU A 161 10.32 19.20 -4.61
CA LEU A 161 9.91 19.74 -3.31
C LEU A 161 8.43 20.15 -3.27
N ASN A 162 7.87 20.65 -4.38
CA ASN A 162 6.47 21.04 -4.47
C ASN A 162 5.51 19.83 -4.40
N SER A 163 5.98 18.67 -4.81
CA SER A 163 5.25 17.39 -4.83
C SER A 163 5.59 16.50 -3.63
N SER A 164 6.47 16.96 -2.75
CA SER A 164 6.88 16.25 -1.53
C SER A 164 6.14 16.82 -0.31
N GLN A 165 5.96 15.96 0.69
CA GLN A 165 5.46 16.37 2.00
C GLN A 165 6.61 16.82 2.90
N THR A 166 6.32 17.69 3.85
CA THR A 166 7.31 18.25 4.80
C THR A 166 6.90 17.99 6.24
N CYS A 167 7.90 17.89 7.12
CA CYS A 167 7.68 17.54 8.52
C CYS A 167 6.89 18.57 9.32
N SER A 168 6.95 19.84 8.91
CA SER A 168 6.17 20.93 9.51
C SER A 168 4.66 20.70 9.41
N LEU A 169 4.20 19.94 8.40
CA LEU A 169 2.79 19.60 8.23
C LEU A 169 2.26 18.77 9.40
N TYR A 170 3.10 17.88 9.92
CA TYR A 170 2.73 16.92 10.95
C TYR A 170 3.03 17.43 12.37
N LYS A 171 4.12 18.17 12.55
CA LYS A 171 4.48 18.72 13.87
C LYS A 171 3.41 19.62 14.48
N ASN A 172 2.61 20.28 13.64
CA ASN A 172 1.62 21.25 14.06
C ASN A 172 0.20 20.68 14.22
N HIS A 173 -0.03 19.40 13.87
CA HIS A 173 -1.35 18.79 13.94
C HIS A 173 -1.50 17.94 15.21
N PRO A 174 -2.56 18.13 16.03
CA PRO A 174 -2.64 17.50 17.36
C PRO A 174 -2.80 15.97 17.32
N GLN A 175 -3.47 15.43 16.30
CA GLN A 175 -3.82 14.01 16.19
C GLN A 175 -3.32 13.32 14.92
N LEU A 176 -2.79 14.07 13.95
CA LEU A 176 -2.39 13.56 12.64
C LEU A 176 -0.87 13.57 12.57
N ASN A 177 -0.32 12.41 12.26
CA ASN A 177 1.09 12.22 12.03
C ASN A 177 1.28 11.61 10.64
N TYR A 178 2.46 11.09 10.34
CA TYR A 178 2.71 10.28 9.16
C TYR A 178 3.07 8.85 9.56
N GLY A 179 2.71 7.89 8.72
CA GLY A 179 3.23 6.53 8.78
C GLY A 179 3.92 6.14 7.47
N PHE A 180 4.67 5.05 7.53
CA PHE A 180 5.39 4.50 6.38
C PHE A 180 4.58 3.36 5.76
N LEU A 181 4.42 3.37 4.43
CA LEU A 181 3.70 2.31 3.70
C LEU A 181 4.55 1.03 3.60
N PHE A 182 5.81 1.17 3.18
CA PHE A 182 6.81 0.13 3.39
C PHE A 182 7.37 0.23 4.82
N PRO A 183 7.31 -0.84 5.64
CA PRO A 183 7.71 -0.78 7.04
C PRO A 183 9.26 -0.79 7.15
N PRO A 184 9.90 0.29 7.67
CA PRO A 184 11.36 0.40 7.66
C PRO A 184 12.09 -0.67 8.48
N ASN A 185 11.41 -1.25 9.48
CA ASN A 185 11.94 -2.33 10.32
C ASN A 185 12.10 -3.68 9.60
N LEU A 186 11.71 -3.77 8.32
CA LEU A 186 12.11 -4.86 7.42
C LEU A 186 13.56 -4.77 6.94
N ILE A 187 14.18 -3.60 7.05
CA ILE A 187 15.59 -3.41 6.71
C ILE A 187 16.39 -3.40 8.01
N GLU A 188 17.45 -4.20 8.07
CA GLU A 188 18.37 -4.19 9.20
C GLU A 188 19.08 -2.82 9.28
N GLU A 189 19.11 -2.20 10.46
CA GLU A 189 19.55 -0.81 10.65
C GLU A 189 21.02 -0.56 10.30
N ASP A 190 21.84 -1.61 10.37
CA ASP A 190 23.26 -1.60 10.02
C ASP A 190 23.49 -1.64 8.50
N LYS A 191 22.45 -1.90 7.71
CA LYS A 191 22.55 -1.88 6.25
C LYS A 191 22.61 -0.46 5.72
N LYS A 192 23.50 -0.26 4.75
CA LYS A 192 23.69 1.03 4.06
C LYS A 192 22.42 1.59 3.42
N ASN A 193 21.47 0.74 3.04
CA ASN A 193 20.22 1.11 2.39
C ASN A 193 19.04 1.26 3.37
N TYR A 194 19.27 1.17 4.68
CA TYR A 194 18.23 1.33 5.70
C TYR A 194 17.49 2.68 5.60
N TYR A 195 18.18 3.75 5.19
CA TYR A 195 17.58 5.07 4.96
C TYR A 195 16.47 5.07 3.89
N GLU A 196 16.45 4.09 2.96
CA GLU A 196 15.46 4.00 1.89
C GLU A 196 14.05 3.75 2.44
N GLY A 197 13.93 3.02 3.55
CA GLY A 197 12.65 2.86 4.25
C GLY A 197 12.12 4.17 4.84
N LEU A 198 13.01 5.13 5.10
CA LEU A 198 12.71 6.41 5.74
C LEU A 198 12.58 7.55 4.73
N LEU A 199 12.35 7.29 3.44
CA LEU A 199 12.19 8.34 2.44
C LEU A 199 10.83 9.05 2.55
N SER A 200 10.80 10.36 2.24
CA SER A 200 9.58 11.17 2.18
C SER A 200 8.59 10.71 1.12
N SER A 201 9.05 9.90 0.16
CA SER A 201 8.21 9.26 -0.85
C SER A 201 7.52 8.00 -0.32
N ASN A 202 7.86 7.51 0.87
CA ASN A 202 7.26 6.32 1.50
C ASN A 202 6.21 6.67 2.57
N ILE A 203 5.95 7.96 2.83
CA ILE A 203 5.04 8.39 3.90
C ILE A 203 3.63 8.68 3.41
N ALA A 204 2.66 8.46 4.30
CA ALA A 204 1.26 8.88 4.13
C ALA A 204 0.68 9.38 5.48
N PRO A 205 -0.31 10.29 5.48
CA PRO A 205 -0.89 10.85 6.70
C PRO A 205 -1.65 9.81 7.52
N MET A 206 -1.23 9.56 8.76
CA MET A 206 -1.86 8.60 9.66
C MET A 206 -2.20 9.23 11.01
N TYR A 207 -3.44 9.09 11.47
CA TYR A 207 -3.87 9.47 12.81
C TYR A 207 -3.13 8.63 13.85
N SER A 208 -2.78 9.25 14.98
CA SER A 208 -2.03 8.56 16.04
C SER A 208 -2.76 7.33 16.58
N ALA A 209 -4.10 7.34 16.64
CA ALA A 209 -4.88 6.17 17.01
C ALA A 209 -4.74 5.02 15.99
N PHE A 210 -4.76 5.34 14.70
CA PHE A 210 -4.59 4.38 13.62
C PHE A 210 -3.16 3.83 13.54
N GLN A 211 -2.14 4.63 13.84
CA GLN A 211 -0.75 4.17 13.90
C GLN A 211 -0.57 2.97 14.83
N VAL A 212 -1.35 2.88 15.92
CA VAL A 212 -1.34 1.71 16.83
C VAL A 212 -1.72 0.41 16.10
N ILE A 213 -2.70 0.46 15.21
CA ILE A 213 -3.12 -0.68 14.38
C ILE A 213 -2.03 -0.98 13.33
N TRP A 214 -1.57 0.06 12.63
CA TRP A 214 -0.58 -0.06 11.57
C TRP A 214 0.75 -0.64 12.05
N GLU A 215 1.26 -0.14 13.19
CA GLU A 215 2.49 -0.62 13.81
C GLU A 215 2.35 -2.05 14.32
N TYR A 216 1.20 -2.40 14.91
CA TYR A 216 0.96 -3.77 15.37
C TYR A 216 0.87 -4.74 14.19
N PHE A 217 0.19 -4.36 13.11
CA PHE A 217 0.13 -5.16 11.90
C PHE A 217 1.54 -5.45 11.37
N ASN A 218 2.34 -4.39 11.19
CA ASN A 218 3.71 -4.55 10.69
C ASN A 218 4.56 -5.35 11.67
N ALA A 219 4.57 -5.01 12.96
CA ALA A 219 5.47 -5.62 13.93
C ALA A 219 5.12 -7.03 14.37
N VAL A 220 3.86 -7.45 14.24
CA VAL A 220 3.37 -8.73 14.79
C VAL A 220 2.68 -9.59 13.73
N LEU A 221 1.67 -9.04 13.05
CA LEU A 221 0.84 -9.85 12.13
C LEU A 221 1.59 -10.21 10.86
N LEU A 222 2.28 -9.25 10.24
CA LEU A 222 3.02 -9.47 9.00
C LEU A 222 4.11 -10.56 9.13
N PRO A 223 4.99 -10.56 10.16
CA PRO A 223 5.92 -11.66 10.42
C PRO A 223 5.24 -13.02 10.59
N SER A 224 4.11 -13.04 11.29
CA SER A 224 3.32 -14.26 11.50
C SER A 224 2.80 -14.80 10.17
N TYR A 225 2.24 -13.94 9.32
CA TYR A 225 1.80 -14.30 7.97
C TYR A 225 2.94 -14.80 7.08
N ALA A 226 4.09 -14.11 7.07
CA ALA A 226 5.26 -14.54 6.32
C ALA A 226 5.75 -15.92 6.77
N THR A 227 5.73 -16.19 8.07
CA THR A 227 6.15 -17.48 8.63
C THR A 227 5.18 -18.60 8.25
N ALA A 228 3.88 -18.36 8.37
CA ALA A 228 2.82 -19.35 8.10
C ALA A 228 2.70 -19.69 6.61
N ARG A 229 2.98 -18.73 5.73
CA ARG A 229 2.74 -18.86 4.27
C ARG A 229 4.02 -19.06 3.44
N ASN A 230 5.15 -19.31 4.09
CA ASN A 230 6.45 -19.44 3.42
C ASN A 230 6.84 -18.20 2.58
N GLY A 231 6.59 -17.03 3.17
CA GLY A 231 6.75 -15.73 2.56
C GLY A 231 5.44 -15.16 2.01
N VAL A 232 5.33 -13.84 2.02
CA VAL A 232 4.17 -13.10 1.54
C VAL A 232 4.64 -11.89 0.71
N ASN A 233 3.98 -11.67 -0.42
CA ASN A 233 4.02 -10.37 -1.08
C ASN A 233 2.95 -9.47 -0.46
N VAL A 234 3.27 -8.20 -0.28
CA VAL A 234 2.40 -7.21 0.35
C VAL A 234 2.24 -6.03 -0.59
N ILE A 235 1.00 -5.60 -0.80
CA ILE A 235 0.69 -4.32 -1.44
C ILE A 235 -0.14 -3.49 -0.47
N THR A 236 0.32 -2.28 -0.16
CA THR A 236 -0.39 -1.35 0.73
C THR A 236 -0.58 0.01 0.07
N GLY A 237 -1.65 0.72 0.40
CA GLY A 237 -1.85 2.09 -0.08
C GLY A 237 -3.04 2.80 0.55
N PRO A 238 -3.16 4.12 0.34
CA PRO A 238 -4.29 4.92 0.82
C PRO A 238 -5.54 4.72 -0.04
N ILE A 239 -6.71 4.88 0.56
CA ILE A 239 -8.03 4.93 -0.10
C ILE A 239 -8.69 6.27 0.23
N PHE A 240 -9.28 6.89 -0.78
CA PHE A 240 -10.11 8.08 -0.65
C PHE A 240 -11.51 7.74 -1.15
N ASP A 241 -12.48 7.67 -0.22
CA ASP A 241 -13.90 7.38 -0.45
C ASP A 241 -14.70 8.18 0.60
N TYR A 242 -14.75 9.49 0.43
CA TYR A 242 -15.40 10.44 1.33
C TYR A 242 -16.91 10.47 1.17
N ASP A 243 -17.43 10.03 0.02
CA ASP A 243 -18.87 9.90 -0.23
C ASP A 243 -19.41 8.49 0.09
N TYR A 244 -18.53 7.56 0.49
CA TYR A 244 -18.83 6.20 0.96
C TYR A 244 -19.55 5.35 -0.10
N ASN A 245 -19.25 5.59 -1.38
CA ASN A 245 -19.88 4.92 -2.50
C ASN A 245 -19.13 3.64 -2.94
N GLY A 246 -17.98 3.34 -2.33
CA GLY A 246 -17.16 2.16 -2.65
C GLY A 246 -16.32 2.31 -3.93
N VAL A 247 -16.13 3.53 -4.41
CA VAL A 247 -15.32 3.89 -5.58
C VAL A 247 -14.34 4.98 -5.16
N TYR A 248 -13.18 5.02 -5.81
CA TYR A 248 -12.18 6.05 -5.54
C TYR A 248 -12.75 7.46 -5.82
N ASP A 249 -12.44 8.41 -4.95
CA ASP A 249 -12.73 9.81 -5.17
C ASP A 249 -11.77 10.47 -6.16
N THR A 250 -12.28 11.40 -6.96
CA THR A 250 -11.48 12.37 -7.70
C THR A 250 -10.87 13.43 -6.76
N PRO A 251 -9.75 14.07 -7.14
CA PRO A 251 -9.19 15.18 -6.37
C PRO A 251 -10.19 16.32 -6.09
N GLU A 252 -11.17 16.52 -6.98
CA GLU A 252 -12.24 17.50 -6.83
C GLU A 252 -13.23 17.09 -5.73
N GLU A 253 -13.61 15.81 -5.65
CA GLU A 253 -14.49 15.27 -4.60
C GLU A 253 -13.82 15.32 -3.23
N ILE A 254 -12.54 14.94 -3.14
CA ILE A 254 -11.78 15.01 -1.87
C ILE A 254 -11.71 16.45 -1.36
N ARG A 255 -11.41 17.42 -2.24
CA ARG A 255 -11.31 18.85 -1.87
C ARG A 255 -12.64 19.46 -1.42
N ARG A 256 -13.80 18.88 -1.79
CA ARG A 256 -15.10 19.33 -1.27
C ARG A 256 -15.28 18.97 0.20
N HIS A 257 -14.69 17.85 0.63
CA HIS A 257 -14.76 17.36 2.00
C HIS A 257 -13.64 17.92 2.88
N LEU A 258 -12.49 18.26 2.29
CA LEU A 258 -11.32 18.78 2.99
C LEU A 258 -11.07 20.25 2.63
N THR A 259 -11.41 21.17 3.54
CA THR A 259 -11.08 22.60 3.37
C THR A 259 -9.66 22.89 3.85
N ASN A 260 -8.83 23.49 2.99
CA ASN A 260 -7.52 24.08 3.33
C ASN A 260 -6.46 23.12 3.92
N LEU A 261 -6.44 21.84 3.55
CA LEU A 261 -5.35 20.94 3.93
C LEU A 261 -4.23 20.93 2.89
N ALA A 262 -2.99 21.10 3.36
CA ALA A 262 -1.80 21.01 2.53
C ALA A 262 -1.46 19.57 2.07
N VAL A 263 -2.11 18.56 2.68
CA VAL A 263 -2.01 17.13 2.33
C VAL A 263 -3.41 16.50 2.41
N LEU A 264 -3.73 15.60 1.48
CA LEU A 264 -4.99 14.85 1.50
C LEU A 264 -4.92 13.74 2.55
N ILE A 265 -5.96 13.62 3.38
CA ILE A 265 -6.05 12.58 4.41
C ILE A 265 -6.83 11.38 3.85
N PRO A 266 -6.27 10.16 3.83
CA PRO A 266 -7.01 8.97 3.39
C PRO A 266 -8.18 8.66 4.31
N THR A 267 -9.25 8.10 3.76
CA THR A 267 -10.41 7.58 4.54
C THR A 267 -10.15 6.18 5.07
N HIS A 268 -9.40 5.37 4.31
CA HIS A 268 -9.01 4.02 4.66
C HIS A 268 -7.59 3.76 4.16
N TYR A 269 -7.01 2.66 4.60
CA TYR A 269 -5.80 2.07 4.02
C TYR A 269 -6.09 0.63 3.63
N PHE A 270 -5.61 0.23 2.46
CA PHE A 270 -5.67 -1.17 2.06
C PHE A 270 -4.35 -1.89 2.34
N ILE A 271 -4.48 -3.19 2.60
CA ILE A 271 -3.37 -4.14 2.69
C ILE A 271 -3.79 -5.40 1.96
N THR A 272 -3.06 -5.80 0.93
CA THR A 272 -3.26 -7.07 0.22
C THR A 272 -2.04 -7.94 0.43
N LEU A 273 -2.25 -9.10 1.05
CA LEU A 273 -1.24 -10.13 1.26
C LEU A 273 -1.46 -11.26 0.25
N THR A 274 -0.45 -11.55 -0.55
CA THR A 274 -0.50 -12.59 -1.57
C THR A 274 0.60 -13.61 -1.34
N SER A 275 0.24 -14.89 -1.36
CA SER A 275 1.14 -16.02 -1.20
C SER A 275 0.73 -17.18 -2.10
N CYS A 276 1.43 -18.31 -2.01
CA CYS A 276 1.05 -19.53 -2.72
C CYS A 276 0.09 -20.37 -1.89
N LYS A 277 -0.97 -20.89 -2.52
CA LYS A 277 -1.85 -21.89 -1.89
C LYS A 277 -1.07 -23.15 -1.51
N ASN A 278 -0.04 -23.49 -2.28
CA ASN A 278 0.98 -24.47 -1.88
C ASN A 278 2.07 -23.81 -1.03
N VAL A 279 2.01 -24.01 0.29
CA VAL A 279 2.94 -23.43 1.27
C VAL A 279 4.39 -23.93 1.14
N SER A 280 4.67 -24.93 0.30
CA SER A 280 6.05 -25.32 -0.04
C SER A 280 6.70 -24.38 -1.05
N GLN A 281 5.92 -23.57 -1.77
CA GLN A 281 6.40 -22.57 -2.73
C GLN A 281 6.46 -21.19 -2.09
N THR A 282 7.25 -20.29 -2.69
CA THR A 282 7.32 -18.87 -2.29
C THR A 282 6.52 -18.02 -3.29
N PRO A 283 6.09 -16.79 -2.93
CA PRO A 283 5.39 -15.90 -3.85
C PRO A 283 6.11 -15.66 -5.19
N LEU A 284 7.44 -15.80 -5.23
CA LEU A 284 8.25 -15.62 -6.44
C LEU A 284 8.20 -16.80 -7.41
N GLN A 285 7.89 -17.99 -6.91
CA GLN A 285 7.96 -19.27 -7.65
C GLN A 285 6.62 -20.00 -7.59
N CYS A 286 5.53 -19.23 -7.59
CA CYS A 286 4.19 -19.76 -7.50
C CYS A 286 3.74 -20.30 -8.85
N GLU A 287 3.74 -21.62 -9.02
CA GLU A 287 3.26 -22.27 -10.25
C GLU A 287 1.75 -22.54 -10.20
N GLY A 288 1.19 -22.64 -8.99
CA GLY A 288 -0.23 -22.94 -8.75
C GLY A 288 -1.08 -21.71 -8.45
N SER A 289 -2.23 -21.95 -7.81
CA SER A 289 -3.14 -20.90 -7.37
C SER A 289 -2.51 -20.03 -6.27
N LEU A 290 -2.78 -18.73 -6.35
CA LEU A 290 -2.46 -17.79 -5.29
C LEU A 290 -3.45 -17.95 -4.12
N ASP A 291 -2.97 -17.67 -2.91
CA ASP A 291 -3.77 -17.46 -1.71
C ASP A 291 -3.66 -15.99 -1.30
N VAL A 292 -4.81 -15.32 -1.13
CA VAL A 292 -4.88 -13.88 -0.93
C VAL A 292 -5.75 -13.55 0.27
N VAL A 293 -5.29 -12.60 1.08
CA VAL A 293 -6.14 -11.91 2.05
C VAL A 293 -5.95 -10.41 1.90
N SER A 294 -7.05 -9.68 1.80
CA SER A 294 -7.06 -8.23 1.68
C SER A 294 -7.83 -7.60 2.83
N TYR A 295 -7.42 -6.39 3.20
CA TYR A 295 -8.01 -5.59 4.27
C TYR A 295 -8.27 -4.18 3.76
N ILE A 296 -9.38 -3.58 4.18
CA ILE A 296 -9.67 -2.15 4.00
C ILE A 296 -9.92 -1.58 5.39
N ILE A 297 -8.87 -1.04 6.02
CA ILE A 297 -8.95 -0.59 7.42
C ILE A 297 -9.34 0.89 7.49
N PRO A 298 -10.39 1.27 8.24
CA PRO A 298 -10.82 2.65 8.37
C PRO A 298 -9.77 3.50 9.09
N HIS A 299 -9.45 4.64 8.49
CA HIS A 299 -8.46 5.58 8.98
C HIS A 299 -9.13 6.62 9.90
N ARG A 300 -9.22 6.32 11.19
CA ARG A 300 -9.96 7.11 12.18
C ARG A 300 -9.07 7.76 13.24
N GLU A 301 -9.56 8.86 13.82
CA GLU A 301 -8.91 9.62 14.90
C GLU A 301 -8.90 8.88 16.25
N ASP A 302 -9.76 7.88 16.42
CA ASP A 302 -9.86 7.06 17.62
C ASP A 302 -10.01 5.56 17.29
N ASN A 303 -9.94 4.73 18.33
CA ASN A 303 -10.17 3.28 18.24
C ASN A 303 -11.50 2.87 18.91
N SER A 304 -12.50 3.74 18.90
CA SER A 304 -13.79 3.54 19.59
C SER A 304 -14.53 2.28 19.13
N GLU A 305 -14.48 1.95 17.83
CA GLU A 305 -15.11 0.75 17.25
C GLU A 305 -14.48 -0.57 17.79
N SER A 306 -13.38 -0.52 18.55
CA SER A 306 -12.74 -1.70 19.15
C SER A 306 -13.07 -1.88 20.63
N CYS A 307 -13.64 -0.86 21.28
CA CYS A 307 -13.87 -0.82 22.73
C CYS A 307 -12.62 -1.27 23.51
N THR A 308 -11.51 -0.53 23.36
CA THR A 308 -10.16 -0.97 23.75
C THR A 308 -9.91 -1.09 25.27
N VAL A 309 -10.82 -0.60 26.11
CA VAL A 309 -10.65 -0.55 27.57
C VAL A 309 -10.47 -1.96 28.14
N GLY A 310 -9.34 -2.18 28.82
CA GLY A 310 -9.02 -3.46 29.46
C GLY A 310 -8.64 -4.60 28.50
N LYS A 311 -8.51 -4.35 27.18
CA LYS A 311 -8.15 -5.37 26.19
C LYS A 311 -6.68 -5.25 25.75
N PRO A 312 -5.93 -6.36 25.68
CA PRO A 312 -4.60 -6.34 25.08
C PRO A 312 -4.67 -6.06 23.57
N LYS A 313 -3.63 -5.43 23.02
CA LYS A 313 -3.52 -5.10 21.58
C LYS A 313 -3.77 -6.31 20.68
N SER A 314 -3.26 -7.49 21.05
CA SER A 314 -3.45 -8.73 20.27
C SER A 314 -4.90 -9.16 20.11
N LEU A 315 -5.75 -8.87 21.08
CA LEU A 315 -7.16 -9.24 20.99
C LEU A 315 -7.90 -8.29 20.04
N TRP A 316 -7.92 -7.00 20.38
CA TRP A 316 -8.80 -6.06 19.70
C TRP A 316 -8.29 -5.65 18.31
N ILE A 317 -6.97 -5.65 18.07
CA ILE A 317 -6.42 -5.32 16.75
C ILE A 317 -6.69 -6.47 15.77
N GLU A 318 -6.48 -7.72 16.18
CA GLU A 318 -6.80 -8.86 15.32
C GLU A 318 -8.30 -8.96 15.01
N GLU A 319 -9.16 -8.72 15.99
CA GLU A 319 -10.61 -8.63 15.78
C GLU A 319 -10.97 -7.52 14.77
N ARG A 320 -10.40 -6.32 14.94
CA ARG A 320 -10.58 -5.20 14.00
C ARG A 320 -10.12 -5.57 12.59
N MET A 321 -8.93 -6.15 12.44
CA MET A 321 -8.40 -6.55 11.13
C MET A 321 -9.30 -7.60 10.48
N ARG A 322 -9.74 -8.62 11.22
CA ARG A 322 -10.63 -9.68 10.70
C ARG A 322 -11.99 -9.13 10.27
N PHE A 323 -12.53 -8.16 11.01
CA PHE A 323 -13.81 -7.54 10.68
C PHE A 323 -13.75 -6.75 9.37
N HIS A 324 -12.60 -6.17 9.04
CA HIS A 324 -12.36 -5.38 7.84
C HIS A 324 -11.65 -6.14 6.71
N VAL A 325 -11.79 -7.47 6.69
CA VAL A 325 -11.39 -8.28 5.54
C VAL A 325 -12.29 -7.93 4.35
N ALA A 326 -11.68 -7.73 3.19
CA ALA A 326 -12.38 -7.38 1.95
C ALA A 326 -11.87 -8.25 0.79
N ARG A 327 -12.62 -8.27 -0.33
CA ARG A 327 -12.17 -8.93 -1.56
C ARG A 327 -11.12 -8.05 -2.23
N VAL A 328 -10.22 -8.64 -3.01
CA VAL A 328 -9.29 -7.90 -3.89
C VAL A 328 -10.07 -6.99 -4.86
N ARG A 329 -11.32 -7.34 -5.18
CA ARG A 329 -12.19 -6.55 -6.05
C ARG A 329 -12.73 -5.28 -5.39
N ASP A 330 -12.83 -5.27 -4.07
CA ASP A 330 -13.26 -4.10 -3.28
C ASP A 330 -12.12 -3.09 -3.10
N VAL A 331 -10.87 -3.59 -3.06
CA VAL A 331 -9.62 -2.79 -3.07
C VAL A 331 -9.39 -2.14 -4.44
#